data_AF-A0A533RI73-F1
#
_entry.id   AF-A0A533RI73-F1
#
_cell.length_a   1.000
_cell.length_b   1.000
_cell.length_c   1.000
_cell.angle_alpha   90.00
_cell.angle_beta   90.00
_cell.angle_gamma   90.00
#
_symmetry.space_group_name_H-M   'P 1'
#
loop_
_entity.id
_entity.type
_entity.pdbx_description
1 polymer ?
#
loop_
_entity_poly.entity_id
_entity_poly.type
_entity_poly.pdbx_seq_one_letter_code
_entity_poly.pdbx_strand_id
1 'polypeptide(L)'
;MSDPRRVHVAGLPVVAADVAAGLDLLWDDIANGRPRVYAFVNAQSATLRRRSAEYGRALEAASAVPLADGAPMTAGARLLGLGAIGR
;
A
#
# COMPACT_ATOMS: atom_id res chain seq x y z
N MET A 1 -6.53 6.40 13.58
CA MET A 1 -7.70 5.68 13.04
C MET A 1 -7.22 4.94 11.80
N SER A 2 -7.23 3.62 11.82
CA SER A 2 -6.73 2.80 10.71
C SER A 2 -7.62 2.99 9.48
N ASP A 3 -7.02 3.29 8.33
CA ASP A 3 -7.77 3.34 7.06
C ASP A 3 -8.37 1.94 6.81
N PRO A 4 -9.71 1.81 6.70
CA PRO A 4 -10.38 0.52 6.55
C PRO A 4 -9.98 -0.24 5.29
N ARG A 5 -9.25 0.41 4.36
CA ARG A 5 -8.69 -0.22 3.15
C ARG A 5 -7.28 -0.81 3.34
N ARG A 6 -6.63 -0.64 4.50
CA ARG A 6 -5.30 -1.22 4.73
C ARG A 6 -5.40 -2.68 5.13
N VAL A 7 -4.73 -3.52 4.35
CA VAL A 7 -4.57 -4.97 4.57
C VAL A 7 -3.09 -5.32 4.60
N HIS A 8 -2.75 -6.50 5.13
CA HIS A 8 -1.36 -6.97 5.16
C HIS A 8 -1.14 -8.05 4.12
N VAL A 9 -0.23 -7.80 3.17
CA VAL A 9 0.21 -8.77 2.18
C VAL A 9 1.70 -9.01 2.39
N ALA A 10 2.09 -10.27 2.63
CA ALA A 10 3.48 -10.65 2.92
C ALA A 10 4.16 -9.82 4.05
N GLY A 11 3.38 -9.40 5.06
CA GLY A 11 3.87 -8.61 6.19
C GLY A 11 4.05 -7.11 5.90
N LEU A 12 3.60 -6.63 4.74
CA LEU A 12 3.54 -5.21 4.38
C LEU A 12 2.11 -4.67 4.49
N PRO A 13 1.90 -3.50 5.10
CA PRO A 13 0.64 -2.78 4.97
C PRO A 13 0.51 -2.32 3.52
N VAL A 14 -0.62 -2.60 2.91
CA VAL A 14 -0.99 -2.15 1.57
C VAL A 14 -2.43 -1.67 1.57
N VAL A 15 -2.72 -0.63 0.81
CA VAL A 15 -4.09 -0.23 0.51
C VAL A 15 -4.62 -1.19 -0.55
N ALA A 16 -5.80 -1.77 -0.28
CA ALA A 16 -6.46 -2.66 -1.21
C ALA A 16 -7.07 -1.88 -2.37
N ALA A 17 -6.26 -1.59 -3.39
CA ALA A 17 -6.64 -0.82 -4.57
C ALA A 17 -6.01 -1.41 -5.85
N ASP A 18 -6.77 -1.35 -6.94
CA ASP A 18 -6.22 -1.43 -8.29
C ASP A 18 -5.66 -0.06 -8.70
N VAL A 19 -5.08 0.04 -9.91
CA VAL A 19 -4.47 1.29 -10.39
C VAL A 19 -5.51 2.43 -10.47
N ALA A 20 -6.74 2.13 -10.91
CA ALA A 20 -7.79 3.13 -11.04
C ALA A 20 -8.22 3.69 -9.68
N ALA A 21 -8.50 2.82 -8.71
CA ALA A 21 -8.84 3.20 -7.34
C ALA A 21 -7.68 3.93 -6.64
N GLY A 22 -6.42 3.57 -6.96
CA GLY A 22 -5.23 4.28 -6.50
C GLY A 22 -5.16 5.71 -7.03
N LEU A 23 -5.53 5.93 -8.30
CA LEU A 23 -5.61 7.26 -8.92
C LEU A 23 -6.77 8.07 -8.36
N ASP A 24 -7.95 7.47 -8.17
CA ASP A 24 -9.10 8.15 -7.56
C ASP A 24 -8.75 8.67 -6.16
N LEU A 25 -8.04 7.85 -5.37
CA LEU A 25 -7.51 8.25 -4.05
C LEU A 25 -6.56 9.45 -4.16
N LEU A 26 -5.62 9.42 -5.11
CA LEU A 26 -4.68 10.51 -5.35
C LEU A 26 -5.39 11.81 -5.71
N TRP A 27 -6.36 11.74 -6.62
CA TRP A 27 -7.12 12.92 -7.03
C TRP A 27 -7.97 13.48 -5.90
N ASP A 28 -8.59 12.63 -5.10
CA ASP A 28 -9.39 13.05 -3.96
C ASP A 28 -8.53 13.76 -2.90
N ASP A 29 -7.32 13.25 -2.63
CA ASP A 29 -6.39 13.89 -1.71
C ASP A 29 -5.84 15.22 -2.24
N ILE A 30 -5.58 15.33 -3.55
CA ILE A 30 -5.22 16.60 -4.21
C ILE A 30 -6.35 17.62 -4.09
N ALA A 31 -7.58 17.23 -4.43
CA ALA A 31 -8.75 18.11 -4.43
C ALA A 31 -9.06 18.66 -3.04
N ASN A 32 -8.78 17.88 -1.99
CA ASN A 32 -9.02 18.25 -0.61
C ASN A 32 -7.79 18.83 0.11
N GLY A 33 -6.67 19.06 -0.60
CA GLY A 33 -5.45 19.62 -0.01
C GLY A 33 -4.86 18.75 1.11
N ARG A 34 -5.02 17.41 1.02
CA ARG A 34 -4.53 16.45 2.00
C ARG A 34 -3.16 15.93 1.58
N PRO A 35 -2.04 16.42 2.13
CA PRO A 35 -0.72 15.97 1.72
C PRO A 35 -0.49 14.51 2.13
N ARG A 36 -0.23 13.65 1.14
CA ARG A 36 0.09 12.23 1.31
C ARG A 36 1.32 11.82 0.52
N VAL A 37 1.92 10.70 0.92
CA VAL A 37 3.02 10.04 0.22
C VAL A 37 2.53 8.70 -0.30
N TYR A 38 2.35 8.61 -1.61
CA TYR A 38 1.99 7.36 -2.29
C TYR A 38 3.26 6.57 -2.57
N ALA A 39 3.37 5.39 -1.97
CA ALA A 39 4.56 4.56 -2.06
C ALA A 39 4.20 3.20 -2.67
N PHE A 40 4.78 2.89 -3.82
CA PHE A 40 4.68 1.55 -4.40
C PHE A 40 5.55 0.57 -3.60
N VAL A 41 4.93 -0.46 -3.04
CA VAL A 41 5.59 -1.48 -2.21
C VAL A 41 5.49 -2.84 -2.87
N ASN A 42 6.63 -3.53 -2.95
CA ASN A 42 6.75 -4.82 -3.62
C ASN A 42 7.41 -5.86 -2.70
N ALA A 43 7.70 -7.05 -3.23
CA ALA A 43 8.33 -8.12 -2.44
C ALA A 43 9.68 -7.71 -1.81
N GLN A 44 10.45 -6.82 -2.44
CA GLN A 44 11.71 -6.32 -1.88
C GLN A 44 11.47 -5.39 -0.70
N SER A 45 10.39 -4.61 -0.73
CA SER A 45 9.95 -3.78 0.41
C SER A 45 9.71 -4.62 1.67
N ALA A 46 9.26 -5.87 1.55
CA ALA A 46 9.04 -6.76 2.70
C ALA A 46 10.38 -7.12 3.37
N THR A 47 11.42 -7.36 2.57
CA THR A 47 12.78 -7.58 3.07
C THR A 47 13.33 -6.32 3.73
N LEU A 48 13.10 -5.15 3.12
CA LEU A 48 13.57 -3.87 3.66
C LEU A 48 12.89 -3.53 5.00
N ARG A 49 11.57 -3.73 5.12
CA ARG A 49 10.81 -3.55 6.38
C ARG A 49 11.35 -4.41 7.52
N ARG A 50 11.77 -5.65 7.24
CA ARG A 50 12.37 -6.53 8.25
C ARG A 50 13.75 -6.07 8.73
N ARG A 51 14.47 -5.29 7.90
CA ARG A 51 15.86 -4.88 8.15
C ARG A 51 16.00 -3.41 8.58
N SER A 52 14.99 -2.59 8.39
CA SER A 52 14.97 -1.17 8.78
C SER A 52 13.69 -0.81 9.50
N ALA A 53 13.82 -0.47 10.78
CA ALA A 53 12.72 0.03 11.60
C ALA A 53 12.21 1.38 11.07
N GLU A 54 13.09 2.22 10.52
CA GLU A 54 12.78 3.50 9.90
C GLU A 54 11.85 3.32 8.71
N TYR A 55 12.16 2.35 7.83
CA TYR A 55 11.31 2.04 6.69
C TYR A 55 9.93 1.55 7.14
N GLY A 56 9.89 0.69 8.16
CA GLY A 56 8.63 0.26 8.79
C GLY A 56 7.81 1.44 9.30
N ARG A 57 8.42 2.34 10.07
CA ARG A 57 7.76 3.56 10.59
C ARG A 57 7.27 4.47 9.47
N ALA A 58 8.04 4.62 8.39
CA ALA A 58 7.64 5.42 7.24
C ALA A 58 6.39 4.86 6.54
N LEU A 59 6.28 3.54 6.39
CA LEU A 59 5.10 2.89 5.80
C LEU A 59 3.87 2.94 6.71
N GLU A 60 4.05 2.90 8.02
CA GLU A 60 2.95 3.01 8.99
C GLU A 60 2.52 4.47 9.26
N ALA A 61 3.27 5.46 8.77
CA ALA A 61 2.94 6.86 8.96
C ALA A 61 1.52 7.17 8.46
N ALA A 62 0.82 8.06 9.17
CA ALA A 62 -0.54 8.45 8.81
C ALA A 62 -0.62 9.10 7.42
N SER A 63 0.45 9.77 6.97
CA SER A 63 0.55 10.38 5.64
C SER A 63 0.90 9.41 4.52
N ALA A 64 1.27 8.16 4.83
CA ALA A 64 1.66 7.18 3.82
C ALA A 64 0.45 6.45 3.22
N VAL A 65 0.50 6.21 1.91
CA VAL A 65 -0.47 5.41 1.16
C VAL A 65 0.31 4.32 0.42
N PRO A 66 0.60 3.18 1.08
CA PRO A 66 1.34 2.10 0.44
C PRO A 66 0.45 1.39 -0.58
N LEU A 67 0.81 1.46 -1.86
CA LEU A 67 0.14 0.77 -2.96
C LEU A 67 0.93 -0.47 -3.35
N ALA A 68 0.26 -1.58 -3.60
CA ALA A 68 0.95 -2.80 -4.01
C ALA A 68 1.54 -2.66 -5.41
N ASP A 69 2.75 -3.18 -5.59
CA ASP A 69 3.44 -3.25 -6.86
C ASP A 69 4.06 -4.63 -7.11
N GLY A 70 4.04 -5.04 -8.37
CA GLY A 70 4.63 -6.28 -8.85
C GLY A 70 3.75 -7.53 -8.74
N ALA A 71 4.10 -8.51 -9.58
CA ALA A 71 3.41 -9.79 -9.65
C ALA A 71 3.38 -10.56 -8.31
N PRO A 72 4.45 -10.58 -7.48
CA PRO A 72 4.42 -11.30 -6.21
C PRO A 72 3.41 -10.75 -5.20
N MET A 73 3.24 -9.42 -5.14
CA MET A 73 2.25 -8.80 -4.24
C MET A 73 0.83 -9.09 -4.72
N THR A 74 0.61 -8.99 -6.03
CA THR A 74 -0.67 -9.33 -6.67
C THR A 74 -1.04 -10.80 -6.43
N ALA A 75 -0.07 -11.72 -6.57
CA ALA A 75 -0.26 -13.14 -6.28
C ALA A 75 -0.57 -13.39 -4.80
N GLY A 76 0.20 -12.79 -3.88
CA GLY A 76 -0.05 -12.88 -2.44
C GLY A 76 -1.43 -12.36 -2.04
N ALA A 77 -1.85 -11.24 -2.62
CA ALA A 77 -3.18 -10.68 -2.40
C ALA A 77 -4.29 -11.63 -2.87
N ARG A 78 -4.13 -12.26 -4.04
CA ARG A 78 -5.11 -13.25 -4.55
C ARG A 78 -5.25 -14.47 -3.63
N LEU A 79 -4.15 -14.98 -3.09
CA LEU A 79 -4.17 -16.09 -2.13
C LEU A 79 -4.95 -15.75 -0.85
N LEU A 80 -5.00 -14.47 -0.49
CA LEU A 80 -5.72 -13.95 0.68
C LEU A 80 -7.16 -13.48 0.37
N GLY A 81 -7.66 -13.71 -0.85
CA GLY A 81 -8.99 -13.24 -1.28
C GLY A 81 -9.08 -11.75 -1.59
N LEU A 82 -7.94 -11.05 -1.69
CA LEU A 82 -7.82 -9.61 -1.92
C LEU A 82 -7.62 -9.31 -3.42
N GLY A 83 -8.49 -9.83 -4.27
CA GLY A 83 -8.30 -9.88 -5.72
C GLY A 83 -8.25 -8.54 -6.47
N ALA A 84 -8.62 -7.43 -5.81
CA ALA A 84 -8.56 -6.08 -6.37
C ALA A 84 -7.15 -5.48 -6.37
N ILE A 85 -6.21 -6.03 -5.60
CA ILE A 85 -4.88 -5.44 -5.42
C ILE A 85 -3.98 -5.68 -6.63
N GLY A 86 -3.37 -4.61 -7.16
CA GLY A 86 -2.32 -4.70 -8.19
C GLY A 86 -2.82 -5.03 -9.60
N ARG A 87 -4.10 -4.74 -9.88
CA ARG A 87 -4.71 -4.84 -11.21
C ARG A 87 -4.72 -3.51 -11.95
#